data_AF-A0A1Y5S2F6-F1
#
_entry.id   AF-A0A1Y5S2F6-F1
#
_cell.length_a   1.000
_cell.length_b   1.000
_cell.length_c   1.000
_cell.angle_alpha   90.00
_cell.angle_beta   90.00
_cell.angle_gamma   90.00
#
_symmetry.space_group_name_H-M   'P 1'
#
loop_
_entity.id
_entity.type
_entity.pdbx_description
1 polymer ?
#
loop_
_entity_poly.entity_id
_entity_poly.type
_entity_poly.pdbx_seq_one_letter_code
_entity_poly.pdbx_strand_id
1 'polypeptide(L)'
;MTTPTNRTEAEWAALDGELDQALDDGLDESGERALRARIEAQFAERRRPPRTAAVMPHVYRAAAAVLLLACGALAGYLLAERNLEARIAALEEGRRIDTAAMERAVNEALESRLSGQTVRWQNPATGASGTITPVRTYRARNGQWCREFTRNWVRPGGTDQLRGIACRQDDGRWLQRLTLSDREG
;
A
#
# COMPACT_ATOMS: atom_id res chain seq x y z
N MET A 1 -5.29 -85.65 56.67
CA MET A 1 -5.30 -84.49 57.58
C MET A 1 -3.87 -84.32 58.09
N THR A 2 -3.07 -83.49 57.45
CA THR A 2 -1.71 -83.15 57.90
C THR A 2 -1.79 -81.82 58.65
N THR A 3 -1.46 -81.86 59.94
CA THR A 3 -1.43 -80.68 60.81
C THR A 3 -0.33 -79.73 60.33
N PRO A 4 -0.57 -78.41 60.19
CA PRO A 4 0.47 -77.47 59.85
C PRO A 4 1.45 -77.34 61.04
N THR A 5 2.73 -77.60 60.79
CA THR A 5 3.82 -77.36 61.74
C THR A 5 3.90 -75.85 61.98
N ASN A 6 3.61 -75.41 63.21
CA ASN A 6 3.73 -74.02 63.61
C ASN A 6 5.22 -73.69 63.76
N ARG A 7 5.79 -72.98 62.79
CA ARG A 7 7.19 -72.51 62.84
C ARG A 7 7.30 -71.35 63.81
N THR A 8 8.34 -71.34 64.63
CA THR A 8 8.60 -70.26 65.58
C THR A 8 9.06 -69.00 64.85
N GLU A 9 8.88 -67.84 65.48
CA GLU A 9 9.31 -66.53 64.92
C GLU A 9 10.81 -66.51 64.59
N ALA A 10 11.63 -67.20 65.38
CA ALA A 10 13.07 -67.35 65.14
C ALA A 10 13.39 -68.15 63.86
N GLU A 11 12.59 -69.16 63.53
CA GLU A 11 12.77 -69.97 62.32
C GLU A 11 12.34 -69.23 61.05
N TRP A 12 11.37 -68.30 61.16
CA TRP A 12 11.02 -67.40 60.05
C TRP A 12 12.12 -66.38 59.78
N ALA A 13 12.69 -65.77 60.83
CA ALA A 13 13.80 -64.83 60.68
C ALA A 13 15.04 -65.49 60.06
N ALA A 14 15.32 -66.75 60.40
CA ALA A 14 16.42 -67.50 59.82
C ALA A 14 16.20 -67.78 58.32
N LEU A 15 14.97 -68.16 57.93
CA LEU A 15 14.63 -68.41 56.53
C LEU A 15 14.68 -67.12 55.69
N ASP A 16 14.25 -65.99 56.26
CA ASP A 16 14.30 -64.68 55.60
C ASP A 16 15.75 -64.27 55.32
N GLY A 17 16.65 -64.48 56.29
CA GLY A 17 18.08 -64.23 56.11
C GLY A 17 18.74 -65.14 55.06
N GLU A 18 18.34 -66.41 54.99
CA GLU A 18 18.85 -67.34 53.98
C GLU A 18 18.33 -66.99 52.56
N LEU A 19 17.09 -66.50 52.48
CA LEU A 19 16.50 -66.02 51.23
C LEU A 19 17.17 -64.72 50.75
N ASP A 20 17.39 -63.75 51.63
CA ASP A 20 18.07 -62.49 51.31
C ASP A 20 19.51 -62.76 50.84
N GLN A 21 20.23 -63.66 51.53
CA GLN A 21 21.59 -64.03 51.13
C GLN A 21 21.62 -64.74 49.77
N ALA A 22 20.66 -65.63 49.48
CA ALA A 22 20.55 -66.27 48.18
C ALA A 22 20.16 -65.28 47.05
N LEU A 23 19.39 -64.25 47.39
CA LEU A 23 19.01 -63.19 46.46
C LEU A 23 20.20 -62.28 46.13
N ASP A 24 20.98 -61.89 47.13
CA ASP A 24 22.22 -61.12 46.96
C ASP A 24 23.29 -61.90 46.18
N ASP A 25 23.46 -63.20 46.45
CA ASP A 25 24.37 -64.06 45.67
C ASP A 25 23.90 -64.23 44.21
N GLY A 26 22.57 -64.20 43.97
CA GLY A 26 21.98 -64.30 42.64
C GLY A 26 21.99 -62.99 41.85
N LEU A 27 22.03 -61.85 42.53
CA LEU A 27 22.20 -60.51 41.98
C LEU A 27 23.66 -60.07 42.14
N ASP A 28 24.55 -60.82 41.50
CA ASP A 28 25.97 -60.46 41.50
C ASP A 28 26.21 -59.07 40.89
N GLU A 29 27.38 -58.49 41.18
CA GLU A 29 27.79 -57.17 40.66
C GLU A 29 27.78 -57.12 39.11
N SER A 30 27.77 -58.28 38.42
CA SER A 30 27.70 -58.35 36.97
C SER A 30 26.26 -58.13 36.47
N GLY A 31 25.27 -58.69 37.16
CA GLY A 31 23.84 -58.54 36.92
C GLY A 31 23.36 -57.10 37.12
N GLU A 32 23.78 -56.46 38.22
CA GLU A 32 23.44 -55.05 38.47
C GLU A 32 23.99 -54.11 37.39
N ARG A 33 25.26 -54.30 37.01
CA ARG A 33 25.89 -53.50 35.94
C ARG A 33 25.19 -53.71 34.60
N ALA A 34 24.81 -54.94 34.28
CA ALA A 34 24.09 -55.24 33.04
C ALA A 34 22.69 -54.61 33.02
N LEU A 35 21.96 -54.68 34.14
CA LEU A 35 20.64 -54.06 34.27
C LEU A 35 20.73 -52.54 34.14
N ARG A 36 21.68 -51.92 34.86
CA ARG A 36 21.90 -50.48 34.84
C ARG A 36 22.26 -49.98 33.44
N ALA A 37 23.19 -50.65 32.76
CA ALA A 37 23.56 -50.31 31.40
C ALA A 37 22.37 -50.40 30.43
N ARG A 38 21.49 -51.40 30.61
CA ARG A 38 20.31 -51.59 29.75
C ARG A 38 19.24 -50.52 29.99
N ILE A 39 19.05 -50.13 31.26
CA ILE A 39 18.17 -49.03 31.63
C ILE A 39 18.69 -47.70 31.06
N GLU A 40 19.98 -47.41 31.22
CA GLU A 40 20.62 -46.21 30.68
C GLU A 40 20.51 -46.13 29.16
N ALA A 41 20.74 -47.25 28.45
CA ALA A 41 20.59 -47.32 27.00
C ALA A 41 19.16 -47.06 26.53
N GLN A 42 18.15 -47.61 27.22
CA GLN A 42 16.74 -47.39 26.91
C GLN A 42 16.33 -45.92 27.10
N PHE A 43 16.79 -45.29 28.18
CA PHE A 43 16.53 -43.86 28.39
C PHE A 43 17.29 -42.98 27.41
N ALA A 44 18.50 -43.37 26.98
CA ALA A 44 19.26 -42.64 25.96
C ALA A 44 18.55 -42.66 24.60
N GLU A 45 17.94 -43.79 24.21
CA GLU A 45 17.17 -43.88 22.97
C GLU A 45 15.91 -43.00 23.03
N ARG A 46 15.19 -43.00 24.15
CA ARG A 46 14.00 -42.16 24.36
C ARG A 46 14.30 -40.66 24.41
N ARG A 47 15.52 -40.26 24.79
CA ARG A 47 15.95 -38.84 24.81
C ARG A 47 16.33 -38.30 23.44
N ARG A 48 16.42 -39.13 22.39
CA ARG A 48 16.72 -38.64 21.03
C ARG A 48 15.53 -37.83 20.51
N PRO A 49 15.64 -36.50 20.33
CA PRO A 49 14.55 -35.72 19.78
C PRO A 49 14.24 -36.20 18.34
N PRO A 50 12.98 -36.19 17.92
CA PRO A 50 12.65 -36.49 16.52
C PRO A 50 13.36 -35.48 15.61
N ARG A 51 13.98 -35.96 14.52
CA ARG A 51 14.76 -35.15 13.57
C ARG A 51 14.00 -33.93 13.02
N THR A 52 12.67 -33.94 13.05
CA THR A 52 11.79 -32.86 12.60
C THR A 52 11.72 -31.66 13.56
N ALA A 53 12.07 -31.83 14.84
CA ALA A 53 11.98 -30.77 15.84
C ALA A 53 12.97 -29.61 15.61
N ALA A 54 14.07 -29.84 14.88
CA ALA A 54 15.13 -28.85 14.69
C ALA A 54 14.84 -27.81 13.58
N VAL A 55 13.95 -28.11 12.62
CA VAL A 55 13.70 -27.26 11.43
C VAL A 55 12.43 -26.41 11.58
N MET A 56 11.53 -26.81 12.48
CA MET A 56 10.26 -26.15 12.76
C MET A 56 10.37 -24.62 13.03
N PRO A 57 11.31 -24.10 13.84
CA PRO A 57 11.28 -22.68 14.25
C PRO A 57 11.60 -21.70 13.11
N HIS A 58 12.37 -22.10 12.10
CA HIS A 58 12.73 -21.22 10.98
C HIS A 58 11.61 -21.08 9.95
N VAL A 59 10.83 -22.15 9.73
CA VAL A 59 9.72 -22.14 8.76
C VAL A 59 8.59 -21.23 9.23
N TYR A 60 8.23 -21.25 10.52
CA TYR A 60 7.20 -20.35 11.06
C TYR A 60 7.63 -18.88 11.03
N ARG A 61 8.90 -18.58 11.27
CA ARG A 61 9.43 -17.21 11.17
C ARG A 61 9.37 -16.68 9.75
N ALA A 62 9.75 -17.50 8.77
CA ALA A 62 9.65 -17.14 7.36
C ALA A 62 8.18 -16.94 6.93
N ALA A 63 7.28 -17.85 7.32
CA ALA A 63 5.85 -17.74 7.00
C ALA A 63 5.19 -16.50 7.62
N ALA A 64 5.50 -16.19 8.89
CA ALA A 64 5.00 -14.99 9.55
C ALA A 64 5.49 -13.70 8.86
N ALA A 65 6.76 -13.66 8.44
CA ALA A 65 7.31 -12.52 7.71
C ALA A 65 6.60 -12.30 6.37
N VAL A 66 6.32 -13.37 5.61
CA VAL A 66 5.59 -13.28 4.33
C VAL A 66 4.17 -12.75 4.54
N LEU A 67 3.45 -13.26 5.55
CA LEU A 67 2.10 -12.79 5.85
C LEU A 67 2.07 -11.31 6.26
N LEU A 68 3.03 -10.86 7.08
CA LEU A 68 3.12 -9.45 7.47
C LEU A 68 3.39 -8.54 6.27
N LEU A 69 4.28 -8.95 5.37
CA LEU A 69 4.55 -8.20 4.13
C LEU A 69 3.33 -8.17 3.21
N ALA A 70 2.64 -9.29 3.03
CA ALA A 70 1.44 -9.36 2.20
C ALA A 70 0.30 -8.50 2.77
N CYS A 71 0.03 -8.59 4.06
CA CYS A 71 -0.97 -7.76 4.75
C CYS A 71 -0.59 -6.28 4.71
N GLY A 72 0.69 -5.94 4.94
CA GLY A 72 1.19 -4.57 4.88
C GLY A 72 1.06 -3.97 3.49
N ALA A 73 1.43 -4.72 2.44
CA ALA A 73 1.29 -4.29 1.05
C ALA A 73 -0.18 -4.10 0.67
N LEU A 74 -1.06 -5.03 1.06
CA LEU A 74 -2.50 -4.93 0.80
C LEU A 74 -3.12 -3.71 1.54
N ALA A 75 -2.80 -3.54 2.82
CA ALA A 75 -3.28 -2.39 3.58
C ALA A 75 -2.76 -1.06 2.99
N GLY A 76 -1.49 -1.00 2.60
CA GLY A 76 -0.90 0.15 1.93
C GLY A 76 -1.60 0.48 0.60
N TYR A 77 -1.87 -0.54 -0.23
CA TYR A 77 -2.60 -0.40 -1.49
C TYR A 77 -4.02 0.17 -1.26
N LEU A 78 -4.78 -0.42 -0.34
CA LEU A 78 -6.15 0.03 -0.01
C LEU A 78 -6.18 1.45 0.57
N LEU A 79 -5.15 1.85 1.33
CA LEU A 79 -5.03 3.22 1.85
C LEU A 79 -4.62 4.22 0.77
N ALA A 80 -3.79 3.81 -0.19
CA ALA A 80 -3.37 4.68 -1.30
C ALA A 80 -4.53 5.00 -2.25
N GLU A 81 -5.41 4.04 -2.54
CA GLU A 81 -6.55 4.23 -3.45
C GLU A 81 -7.54 5.30 -2.95
N ARG A 82 -7.81 5.35 -1.64
CA ARG A 82 -8.81 6.28 -1.06
C ARG A 82 -8.52 7.76 -1.32
N ASN A 83 -7.24 8.12 -1.42
CA ASN A 83 -6.86 9.51 -1.61
C ASN A 83 -6.74 9.91 -3.09
N LEU A 84 -6.73 8.94 -4.01
CA LEU A 84 -6.49 9.22 -5.42
C LEU A 84 -7.75 9.78 -6.09
N GLU A 85 -8.92 9.19 -5.84
CA GLU A 85 -10.19 9.62 -6.45
C GLU A 85 -10.54 11.06 -6.07
N ALA A 86 -10.42 11.41 -4.79
CA ALA A 86 -10.68 12.77 -4.31
C ALA A 86 -9.73 13.80 -4.92
N ARG A 87 -8.45 13.43 -5.12
CA ARG A 87 -7.46 14.31 -5.76
C ARG A 87 -7.74 14.51 -7.25
N ILE A 88 -8.10 13.45 -7.97
CA ILE A 88 -8.46 13.54 -9.39
C ILE A 88 -9.71 14.41 -9.55
N ALA A 89 -10.75 14.17 -8.74
CA ALA A 89 -11.98 14.97 -8.77
C ALA A 89 -11.71 16.46 -8.50
N ALA A 90 -10.86 16.78 -7.50
CA ALA A 90 -10.50 18.17 -7.20
C ALA A 90 -9.72 18.85 -8.34
N LEU A 91 -8.81 18.11 -9.00
CA LEU A 91 -8.07 18.62 -10.16
C LEU A 91 -8.99 18.88 -11.36
N GLU A 92 -9.91 17.97 -11.63
CA GLU A 92 -10.89 18.10 -12.71
C GLU A 92 -11.84 19.29 -12.47
N GLU A 93 -12.33 19.43 -11.24
CA GLU A 93 -13.16 20.56 -10.83
C GLU A 93 -12.41 21.88 -11.04
N GLY A 94 -11.18 21.97 -10.52
CA GLY A 94 -10.34 23.15 -10.67
C GLY A 94 -10.14 23.53 -12.14
N ARG A 95 -9.84 22.54 -13.01
CA ARG A 95 -9.66 22.75 -14.45
C ARG A 95 -10.94 23.25 -15.13
N ARG A 96 -12.11 22.75 -14.72
CA ARG A 96 -13.40 23.21 -15.25
C ARG A 96 -13.65 24.68 -14.89
N ILE A 97 -13.38 25.05 -13.64
CA ILE A 97 -13.53 26.43 -13.16
C ILE A 97 -12.54 27.36 -13.88
N ASP A 98 -11.28 26.94 -14.05
CA ASP A 98 -10.28 27.69 -14.81
C ASP A 98 -10.74 27.98 -16.24
N THR A 99 -11.22 26.95 -16.93
CA THR A 99 -11.68 27.06 -18.32
C THR A 99 -12.89 28.00 -18.40
N ALA A 100 -13.87 27.85 -17.51
CA ALA A 100 -15.04 28.70 -17.48
C ALA A 100 -14.73 30.17 -17.10
N ALA A 101 -13.75 30.42 -16.23
CA ALA A 101 -13.29 31.78 -15.93
C ALA A 101 -12.59 32.41 -17.13
N MET A 102 -11.73 31.65 -17.80
CA MET A 102 -11.02 32.09 -19.00
C MET A 102 -11.99 32.38 -20.16
N GLU A 103 -12.97 31.52 -20.42
CA GLU A 103 -13.96 31.72 -21.48
C GLU A 103 -14.83 32.97 -21.23
N ARG A 104 -15.25 33.20 -19.98
CA ARG A 104 -15.95 34.44 -19.60
C ARG A 104 -15.09 35.66 -19.85
N ALA A 105 -13.81 35.62 -19.47
CA ALA A 105 -12.88 36.71 -19.70
C ALA A 105 -12.62 36.97 -21.19
N VAL A 106 -12.56 35.91 -22.01
CA VAL A 106 -12.49 36.03 -23.47
C VAL A 106 -13.74 36.73 -23.99
N ASN A 107 -14.93 36.28 -23.61
CA ASN A 107 -16.17 36.86 -24.09
C ASN A 107 -16.29 38.34 -23.65
N GLU A 108 -15.96 38.66 -22.40
CA GLU A 108 -15.94 40.03 -21.90
C GLU A 108 -14.97 40.92 -22.69
N ALA A 109 -13.73 40.46 -22.88
CA ALA A 109 -12.71 41.20 -23.60
C ALA A 109 -13.13 41.49 -25.05
N LEU A 110 -13.68 40.47 -25.72
CA LEU A 110 -14.04 40.57 -27.13
C LEU A 110 -15.36 41.28 -27.39
N GLU A 111 -16.28 41.30 -26.42
CA GLU A 111 -17.55 42.02 -26.57
C GLU A 111 -17.44 43.49 -26.13
N SER A 112 -16.78 43.76 -25.00
CA SER A 112 -16.89 45.06 -24.32
C SER A 112 -15.64 45.93 -24.39
N ARG A 113 -14.47 45.37 -24.67
CA ARG A 113 -13.20 46.10 -24.62
C ARG A 113 -12.73 46.54 -26.00
N LEU A 114 -12.15 47.73 -26.08
CA LEU A 114 -11.47 48.19 -27.30
C LEU A 114 -10.17 47.43 -27.53
N SER A 115 -9.63 47.48 -28.75
CA SER A 115 -8.30 46.96 -29.03
C SER A 115 -7.25 47.61 -28.12
N GLY A 116 -6.36 46.79 -27.55
CA GLY A 116 -5.35 47.18 -26.58
C GLY A 116 -5.83 47.18 -25.11
N GLN A 117 -7.13 47.14 -24.84
CA GLN A 117 -7.65 47.10 -23.47
C GLN A 117 -7.67 45.66 -22.95
N THR A 118 -6.96 45.43 -21.85
CA THR A 118 -6.75 44.09 -21.30
C THR A 118 -7.78 43.75 -20.23
N VAL A 119 -8.40 42.57 -20.32
CA VAL A 119 -9.18 41.96 -19.24
C VAL A 119 -8.28 40.99 -18.48
N ARG A 120 -8.34 41.03 -17.15
CA ARG A 120 -7.65 40.07 -16.28
C ARG A 120 -8.66 39.12 -15.67
N TRP A 121 -8.23 37.88 -15.44
CA TRP A 121 -9.03 36.89 -14.74
C TRP A 121 -8.14 36.06 -13.81
N GLN A 122 -8.74 35.50 -12.77
CA GLN A 122 -8.07 34.64 -11.82
C GLN A 122 -9.03 33.60 -11.25
N ASN A 123 -8.49 32.44 -10.94
CA ASN A 123 -9.13 31.42 -10.13
C ASN A 123 -8.31 31.23 -8.83
N PRO A 124 -8.79 31.71 -7.68
CA PRO A 124 -8.07 31.56 -6.42
C PRO A 124 -7.97 30.11 -5.93
N ALA A 125 -8.85 29.20 -6.38
CA ALA A 125 -8.86 27.81 -5.94
C ALA A 125 -7.68 27.00 -6.52
N THR A 126 -7.30 27.27 -7.77
CA THR A 126 -6.19 26.59 -8.47
C THR A 126 -4.92 27.44 -8.54
N GLY A 127 -5.03 28.75 -8.26
CA GLY A 127 -3.97 29.73 -8.50
C GLY A 127 -3.79 30.10 -9.97
N ALA A 128 -4.65 29.61 -10.87
CA ALA A 128 -4.61 29.99 -12.27
C ALA A 128 -5.00 31.45 -12.46
N SER A 129 -4.35 32.15 -13.37
CA SER A 129 -4.70 33.52 -13.72
C SER A 129 -4.31 33.82 -15.17
N GLY A 130 -4.75 34.95 -15.69
CA GLY A 130 -4.41 35.31 -17.05
C GLY A 130 -4.94 36.65 -17.49
N THR A 131 -4.62 36.97 -18.74
CA THR A 131 -5.01 38.22 -19.38
C THR A 131 -5.49 37.95 -20.79
N ILE A 132 -6.52 38.67 -21.23
CA ILE A 132 -7.00 38.68 -22.62
C ILE A 132 -6.95 40.11 -23.14
N THR A 133 -6.27 40.30 -24.27
CA THR A 133 -6.13 41.62 -24.90
C THR A 133 -6.57 41.53 -26.35
N PRO A 134 -7.68 42.17 -26.74
CA PRO A 134 -8.07 42.28 -28.14
C PRO A 134 -7.03 43.10 -28.90
N VAL A 135 -6.66 42.65 -30.10
CA VAL A 135 -5.63 43.27 -30.94
C VAL A 135 -6.30 44.00 -32.10
N ARG A 136 -7.13 43.30 -32.87
CA ARG A 136 -7.73 43.84 -34.10
C ARG A 136 -9.13 43.31 -34.30
N THR A 137 -10.03 44.14 -34.81
CA THR A 137 -11.40 43.76 -35.20
C THR A 137 -11.54 43.88 -36.72
N TYR A 138 -12.19 42.91 -37.35
CA TYR A 138 -12.46 42.93 -38.78
C TYR A 138 -13.74 42.14 -39.10
N ARG A 139 -14.26 42.33 -40.31
CA ARG A 139 -15.42 41.59 -40.80
C ARG A 139 -14.97 40.49 -41.77
N ALA A 140 -15.33 39.25 -41.49
CA ALA A 140 -15.02 38.12 -42.37
C ALA A 140 -15.89 38.14 -43.63
N ARG A 141 -15.51 37.35 -44.66
CA ARG A 141 -16.25 37.27 -45.93
C ARG A 141 -17.71 36.85 -45.77
N ASN A 142 -18.00 36.03 -44.76
CA ASN A 142 -19.35 35.59 -44.41
C ASN A 142 -20.14 36.66 -43.62
N GLY A 143 -19.61 37.87 -43.46
CA GLY A 143 -20.28 38.98 -42.77
C GLY A 143 -20.15 38.98 -41.24
N GLN A 144 -19.55 37.94 -40.63
CA GLN A 144 -19.36 37.87 -39.18
C GLN A 144 -18.23 38.79 -38.72
N TRP A 145 -18.41 39.38 -37.53
CA TRP A 145 -17.36 40.12 -36.85
C TRP A 145 -16.36 39.15 -36.22
N CYS A 146 -15.09 39.30 -36.54
CA CYS A 146 -14.01 38.52 -35.97
C CYS A 146 -13.00 39.46 -35.30
N ARG A 147 -12.42 38.99 -34.20
CA ARG A 147 -11.41 39.69 -33.43
C ARG A 147 -10.21 38.80 -33.21
N GLU A 148 -9.05 39.36 -33.50
CA GLU A 148 -7.76 38.83 -33.11
C GLU A 148 -7.47 39.27 -31.68
N PHE A 149 -6.92 38.37 -30.86
CA PHE A 149 -6.60 38.65 -29.46
C PHE A 149 -5.33 37.91 -29.04
N THR A 150 -4.71 38.42 -27.99
CA THR A 150 -3.64 37.72 -27.27
C THR A 150 -4.17 37.27 -25.92
N ARG A 151 -3.75 36.09 -25.49
CA ARG A 151 -4.07 35.48 -24.22
C ARG A 151 -2.79 35.08 -23.51
N ASN A 152 -2.69 35.45 -22.25
CA ASN A 152 -1.70 34.90 -21.33
C ASN A 152 -2.42 34.04 -20.29
N TRP A 153 -1.86 32.88 -19.96
CA TRP A 153 -2.37 31.97 -18.93
C TRP A 153 -1.23 31.52 -18.03
N VAL A 154 -1.29 31.93 -16.77
CA VAL A 154 -0.34 31.59 -15.71
C VAL A 154 -0.96 30.50 -14.83
N ARG A 155 -0.24 29.40 -14.60
CA ARG A 155 -0.64 28.28 -13.73
C ARG A 155 0.54 27.75 -12.92
N PRO A 156 0.28 27.00 -11.84
CA PRO A 156 1.33 26.19 -11.23
C PRO A 156 1.95 25.25 -12.29
N GLY A 157 3.24 25.44 -12.57
CA GLY A 157 3.98 24.66 -13.56
C GLY A 157 4.29 25.37 -14.88
N GLY A 158 3.79 26.58 -15.13
CA GLY A 158 4.20 27.34 -16.31
C GLY A 158 3.31 28.54 -16.69
N THR A 159 3.74 29.24 -17.73
CA THR A 159 2.98 30.32 -18.36
C THR A 159 2.87 30.05 -19.85
N ASP A 160 1.64 30.12 -20.36
CA ASP A 160 1.31 29.93 -21.76
C ASP A 160 0.84 31.25 -22.38
N GLN A 161 1.48 31.67 -23.45
CA GLN A 161 1.01 32.79 -24.27
C GLN A 161 0.50 32.26 -25.61
N LEU A 162 -0.62 32.82 -26.05
CA LEU A 162 -1.28 32.46 -27.30
C LEU A 162 -1.77 33.72 -28.00
N ARG A 163 -1.71 33.74 -29.33
CA ARG A 163 -2.52 34.63 -30.16
C ARG A 163 -3.62 33.85 -30.86
N GLY A 164 -4.82 34.40 -30.94
CA GLY A 164 -5.98 33.70 -31.50
C GLY A 164 -6.93 34.62 -32.22
N ILE A 165 -7.85 34.02 -32.97
CA ILE A 165 -8.96 34.72 -33.63
C ILE A 165 -10.25 34.08 -33.17
N ALA A 166 -11.20 34.91 -32.74
CA ALA A 166 -12.56 34.49 -32.43
C ALA A 166 -13.57 35.30 -33.23
N CYS A 167 -14.68 34.67 -33.61
CA CYS A 167 -15.76 35.32 -34.35
C CYS A 167 -17.05 35.34 -33.53
N ARG A 168 -17.70 36.51 -33.52
CA ARG A 168 -18.97 36.75 -32.83
C ARG A 168 -20.09 35.95 -33.51
N GLN A 169 -20.86 35.26 -32.69
CA GLN A 169 -22.07 34.55 -33.08
C GLN A 169 -23.29 35.45 -32.88
N ASP A 170 -24.42 35.04 -33.45
CA ASP A 170 -25.68 35.78 -33.36
C ASP A 170 -26.22 35.83 -31.92
N ASP A 171 -25.88 34.83 -31.09
CA ASP A 171 -26.18 34.77 -29.66
C ASP A 171 -25.25 35.64 -28.78
N GLY A 172 -24.32 36.39 -29.39
CA GLY A 172 -23.38 37.26 -28.69
C GLY A 172 -22.14 36.56 -28.12
N ARG A 173 -22.00 35.24 -28.30
CA ARG A 173 -20.77 34.53 -27.90
C ARG A 173 -19.66 34.72 -28.92
N TRP A 174 -18.42 34.75 -28.45
CA TRP A 174 -17.23 34.75 -29.29
C TRP A 174 -16.64 33.34 -29.39
N LEU A 175 -16.73 32.71 -30.57
CA LEU A 175 -16.17 31.37 -30.81
C LEU A 175 -14.76 31.48 -31.39
N GLN A 176 -13.78 30.91 -30.69
CA GLN A 176 -12.40 30.82 -31.17
C GLN A 176 -12.35 29.91 -32.41
N ARG A 177 -11.82 30.45 -33.51
CA ARG A 177 -11.68 29.75 -34.79
C ARG A 177 -10.26 29.33 -35.09
N LEU A 178 -9.29 30.15 -34.70
CA LEU A 178 -7.89 29.94 -35.02
C LEU A 178 -7.04 30.21 -33.80
N THR A 179 -6.05 29.35 -33.62
CA THR A 179 -4.97 29.46 -32.65
C THR A 179 -3.73 29.73 -33.47
N LEU A 180 -3.22 30.95 -33.38
CA LEU A 180 -1.97 31.34 -34.00
C LEU A 180 -0.87 30.94 -33.01
N SER A 181 -0.40 29.71 -33.15
CA SER A 181 0.85 29.31 -32.49
C SER A 181 1.97 29.99 -33.25
N ASP A 182 2.69 30.92 -32.62
CA ASP A 182 3.99 31.36 -33.10
C ASP A 182 4.95 30.18 -32.97
N ARG A 183 4.91 29.26 -33.96
CA ARG A 183 6.08 28.47 -34.32
C ARG A 183 6.92 29.35 -35.24
N GLU A 184 7.56 30.35 -34.65
CA GLU A 184 8.65 31.05 -35.31
C GLU A 184 9.96 30.50 -34.73
N GLY A 185 10.66 29.69 -35.53
CA GLY A 185 12.10 29.38 -35.36
C GLY A 185 12.44 28.24 -34.42
#